data_AF-A0A327HBY5-F1
#
_entry.id   AF-A0A327HBY5-F1
#
_cell.length_a   1.000
_cell.length_b   1.000
_cell.length_c   1.000
_cell.angle_alpha   90.00
_cell.angle_beta   90.00
_cell.angle_gamma   90.00
#
_symmetry.space_group_name_H-M   'P 1'
#
loop_
_entity.id
_entity.type
_entity.pdbx_description
1 polymer ?
#
loop_
_entity_poly.entity_id
_entity_poly.type
_entity_poly.pdbx_seq_one_letter_code
_entity_poly.pdbx_strand_id
1 'polypeptide(L)'
;MVEKKTNASREERNRQNDEVKRWVETRKGIQDTVRKLMDEMDRQQEIREAENKKVRDLKVIREEKTKAMQAIRNELFEHIDGNRIEQRSKTRGVASVKKEMYELELKHQTGQITDKKFNERAQELRRLKKEAEEHKNSDSDGPSEIRDRLKIAEAEQDSAHSDVDAAAVIAQSAHDLMHEIRTEVSRLKDEHSDAHRKVEKFRRVADKHHKKFLVGMRCMQSIDGILNSSTDDVGSGDDSSSVEARDLMDLLMSGETLGLEDLMAFQRNN
;
A
#
# COMPACT_ATOMS: atom_id res chain seq x y z
N MET A 1 -39.92 -11.66 -50.40
CA MET A 1 -38.77 -10.76 -50.19
C MET A 1 -38.77 -10.13 -48.79
N VAL A 2 -39.92 -9.67 -48.29
CA VAL A 2 -40.09 -9.09 -46.94
C VAL A 2 -39.78 -10.11 -45.83
N GLU A 3 -40.23 -11.34 -45.97
CA GLU A 3 -39.96 -12.43 -45.02
C GLU A 3 -38.46 -12.71 -44.82
N LYS A 4 -37.70 -12.87 -45.92
CA LYS A 4 -36.25 -13.06 -45.88
C LYS A 4 -35.53 -11.91 -45.14
N LYS A 5 -35.94 -10.66 -45.38
CA LYS A 5 -35.38 -9.47 -44.69
C LYS A 5 -35.76 -9.41 -43.21
N THR A 6 -36.95 -9.88 -42.86
CA THR A 6 -37.43 -9.94 -41.48
C THR A 6 -36.68 -11.01 -40.69
N ASN A 7 -36.54 -12.21 -41.24
CA ASN A 7 -35.77 -13.29 -40.62
C ASN A 7 -34.29 -12.92 -40.45
N ALA A 8 -33.67 -12.29 -41.46
CA ALA A 8 -32.30 -11.78 -41.33
C ALA A 8 -32.17 -10.72 -40.22
N SER A 9 -33.17 -9.85 -40.04
CA SER A 9 -33.18 -8.85 -38.96
C SER A 9 -33.36 -9.50 -37.58
N ARG A 10 -34.09 -10.61 -37.49
CA ARG A 10 -34.25 -11.41 -36.26
C ARG A 10 -32.93 -12.08 -35.86
N GLU A 11 -32.27 -12.74 -36.81
CA GLU A 11 -30.98 -13.41 -36.59
C GLU A 11 -29.91 -12.40 -36.16
N GLU A 12 -29.83 -11.25 -36.83
CA GLU A 12 -28.87 -10.21 -36.48
C GLU A 12 -29.17 -9.62 -35.09
N ARG A 13 -30.44 -9.35 -34.76
CA ARG A 13 -30.81 -8.94 -33.39
C ARG A 13 -30.36 -9.96 -32.34
N ASN A 14 -30.60 -11.25 -32.58
CA ASN A 14 -30.22 -12.30 -31.65
C ASN A 14 -28.69 -12.36 -31.47
N ARG A 15 -27.93 -12.29 -32.57
CA ARG A 15 -26.46 -12.25 -32.56
C ARG A 15 -25.95 -11.07 -31.72
N GLN A 16 -26.53 -9.89 -31.91
CA GLN A 16 -26.14 -8.69 -31.14
C GLN A 16 -26.55 -8.80 -29.66
N ASN A 17 -27.68 -9.43 -29.34
CA ASN A 17 -28.07 -9.70 -27.96
C ASN A 17 -27.12 -10.68 -27.26
N ASP A 18 -26.61 -11.68 -27.97
CA ASP A 18 -25.62 -12.61 -27.41
C ASP A 18 -24.29 -11.89 -27.13
N GLU A 19 -23.86 -10.97 -28.00
CA GLU A 19 -22.72 -10.09 -27.72
C GLU A 19 -22.97 -9.18 -26.51
N VAL A 20 -24.16 -8.60 -26.38
CA VAL A 20 -24.53 -7.82 -25.18
C VAL A 20 -24.38 -8.66 -23.90
N LYS A 21 -24.85 -9.91 -23.90
CA LYS A 21 -24.71 -10.81 -22.74
C LYS A 21 -23.24 -11.06 -22.39
N ARG A 22 -22.42 -11.40 -23.39
CA ARG A 22 -20.97 -11.60 -23.19
C ARG A 22 -20.31 -10.39 -22.56
N TRP A 23 -20.54 -9.18 -23.10
CA TRP A 23 -19.92 -7.97 -22.56
C TRP A 23 -20.49 -7.57 -21.19
N VAL A 24 -21.74 -7.89 -20.88
CA VAL A 24 -22.32 -7.71 -19.54
C VAL A 24 -21.64 -8.64 -18.53
N GLU A 25 -21.40 -9.91 -18.89
CA GLU A 25 -20.67 -10.87 -18.06
C GLU A 25 -19.22 -10.43 -17.83
N THR A 26 -18.50 -10.03 -18.89
CA THR A 26 -17.14 -9.49 -18.78
C THR A 26 -17.11 -8.26 -17.88
N ARG A 27 -18.04 -7.32 -18.05
CA ARG A 27 -18.14 -6.12 -17.20
C ARG A 27 -18.36 -6.48 -15.73
N LYS A 28 -19.25 -7.45 -15.46
CA LYS A 28 -19.49 -7.94 -14.10
C LYS A 28 -18.24 -8.59 -13.51
N GLY A 29 -17.54 -9.42 -14.28
CA GLY A 29 -16.28 -10.03 -13.86
C GLY A 29 -15.23 -9.00 -13.47
N ILE A 30 -15.05 -7.94 -14.28
CA ILE A 30 -14.14 -6.82 -13.97
C ILE A 30 -14.60 -6.06 -12.71
N GLN A 31 -15.91 -5.84 -12.54
CA GLN A 31 -16.42 -5.18 -11.34
C GLN A 31 -16.16 -6.00 -10.07
N ASP A 32 -16.30 -7.32 -10.15
CA ASP A 32 -16.03 -8.23 -9.04
C ASP A 32 -14.52 -8.27 -8.69
N THR A 33 -13.63 -8.23 -9.69
CA THR A 33 -12.18 -8.13 -9.43
C THR A 33 -11.80 -6.79 -8.82
N VAL A 34 -12.37 -5.68 -9.31
CA VAL A 34 -12.17 -4.34 -8.73
C VAL A 34 -12.61 -4.32 -7.27
N ARG A 35 -13.76 -4.92 -6.92
CA ARG A 35 -14.21 -4.99 -5.53
C ARG A 35 -13.21 -5.74 -4.65
N LYS A 36 -12.75 -6.92 -5.09
CA LYS A 36 -11.75 -7.71 -4.34
C LYS A 36 -10.44 -6.95 -4.11
N LEU A 37 -9.99 -6.20 -5.12
CA LEU A 37 -8.79 -5.37 -5.01
C LEU A 37 -9.00 -4.19 -4.05
N MET A 38 -10.19 -3.58 -4.03
CA MET A 38 -10.51 -2.54 -3.05
C MET A 38 -10.58 -3.11 -1.63
N ASP A 39 -11.19 -4.28 -1.44
CA ASP A 39 -11.21 -4.95 -0.13
C ASP A 39 -9.78 -5.27 0.35
N GLU A 40 -8.90 -5.68 -0.56
CA GLU A 40 -7.47 -5.89 -0.24
C GLU A 40 -6.75 -4.57 0.06
N MET A 41 -7.04 -3.50 -0.67
CA MET A 41 -6.48 -2.17 -0.39
C MET A 41 -6.87 -1.69 1.01
N ASP A 42 -8.12 -1.92 1.43
CA ASP A 42 -8.59 -1.56 2.77
C ASP A 42 -7.88 -2.38 3.85
N ARG A 43 -7.66 -3.69 3.64
CA ARG A 43 -6.82 -4.50 4.53
C ARG A 43 -5.38 -3.98 4.62
N GLN A 44 -4.77 -3.61 3.50
CA GLN A 44 -3.41 -3.06 3.49
C GLN A 44 -3.36 -1.69 4.18
N GLN A 45 -4.41 -0.88 4.08
CA GLN A 45 -4.54 0.37 4.83
C GLN A 45 -4.56 0.10 6.34
N GLU A 46 -5.33 -0.88 6.81
CA GLU A 46 -5.37 -1.27 8.23
C GLU A 46 -3.99 -1.72 8.73
N ILE A 47 -3.29 -2.58 7.96
CA ILE A 47 -1.93 -3.03 8.28
C ILE A 47 -0.98 -1.84 8.37
N ARG A 48 -1.02 -0.95 7.38
CA ARG A 48 -0.18 0.25 7.35
C ARG A 48 -0.46 1.17 8.54
N GLU A 49 -1.71 1.36 8.92
CA GLU A 49 -2.08 2.19 10.07
C GLU A 49 -1.66 1.57 11.40
N ALA A 50 -1.86 0.26 11.56
CA ALA A 50 -1.42 -0.49 12.73
C ALA A 50 0.10 -0.45 12.88
N GLU A 51 0.84 -0.67 11.79
CA GLU A 51 2.30 -0.65 11.83
C GLU A 51 2.84 0.77 12.01
N ASN A 52 2.21 1.79 11.40
CA ASN A 52 2.57 3.19 11.68
C ASN A 52 2.35 3.58 13.14
N LYS A 53 1.30 3.05 13.79
CA LYS A 53 1.11 3.24 15.23
C LYS A 53 2.25 2.57 16.00
N LYS A 54 2.58 1.32 15.67
CA LYS A 54 3.71 0.60 16.28
C LYS A 54 5.06 1.31 16.08
N VAL A 55 5.33 1.87 14.91
CA VAL A 55 6.51 2.70 14.64
C VAL A 55 6.55 3.93 15.54
N ARG A 56 5.40 4.60 15.78
CA ARG A 56 5.35 5.73 16.71
C ARG A 56 5.66 5.30 18.14
N ASP A 57 5.08 4.21 18.60
CA ASP A 57 5.30 3.69 19.95
C ASP A 57 6.77 3.25 20.14
N LEU A 58 7.33 2.53 19.16
CA LEU A 58 8.74 2.11 19.18
C LEU A 58 9.72 3.29 19.09
N LYS A 59 9.36 4.38 18.40
CA LYS A 59 10.19 5.60 18.37
C LYS A 59 10.30 6.24 19.75
N VAL A 60 9.23 6.23 20.55
CA VAL A 60 9.26 6.71 21.94
C VAL A 60 10.21 5.85 22.76
N ILE A 61 10.09 4.52 22.67
CA ILE A 61 11.00 3.57 23.36
C ILE A 61 12.45 3.79 22.93
N ARG A 62 12.71 3.92 21.63
CA ARG A 62 14.05 4.19 21.10
C ARG A 62 14.60 5.50 21.66
N GLU A 63 13.80 6.56 21.72
CA GLU A 63 14.22 7.84 22.30
C GLU A 63 14.56 7.72 23.79
N GLU A 64 13.77 6.97 24.56
CA GLU A 64 14.04 6.68 25.97
C GLU A 64 15.34 5.90 26.15
N LYS A 65 15.56 4.85 25.34
CA LYS A 65 16.80 4.06 25.36
C LYS A 65 18.02 4.86 24.93
N THR A 66 17.89 5.70 23.91
CA THR A 66 18.97 6.62 23.50
C THR A 66 19.31 7.62 24.60
N LYS A 67 18.32 8.19 25.28
CA LYS A 67 18.55 9.08 26.43
C LYS A 67 19.25 8.35 27.57
N ALA A 68 18.84 7.12 27.89
CA ALA A 68 19.49 6.30 28.91
C ALA A 68 20.95 5.96 28.55
N MET A 69 21.21 5.55 27.31
CA MET A 69 22.57 5.30 26.81
C MET A 69 23.42 6.58 26.87
N GLN A 70 22.87 7.74 26.51
CA GLN A 70 23.58 9.00 26.56
C GLN A 70 23.88 9.48 27.99
N ALA A 71 22.97 9.22 28.94
CA ALA A 71 23.23 9.46 30.35
C ALA A 71 24.41 8.61 30.87
N ILE A 72 24.44 7.31 30.55
CA ILE A 72 25.55 6.42 30.94
C ILE A 72 26.86 6.83 30.26
N ARG A 73 26.79 7.28 28.99
CA ARG A 73 27.95 7.80 28.27
C ARG A 73 28.52 9.04 28.95
N ASN A 74 27.65 9.95 29.39
CA ASN A 74 28.05 11.14 30.13
C ASN A 74 28.65 10.77 31.50
N GLU A 75 28.06 9.82 32.25
CA GLU A 75 28.63 9.29 33.50
C GLU A 75 30.06 8.76 33.27
N LEU A 76 30.28 8.02 32.18
CA LEU A 76 31.61 7.50 31.83
C LEU A 76 32.59 8.63 31.53
N PHE A 77 32.17 9.65 30.76
CA PHE A 77 33.00 10.81 30.46
C PHE A 77 33.34 11.63 31.71
N GLU A 78 32.37 11.88 32.59
CA GLU A 78 32.58 12.57 33.87
C GLU A 78 33.54 11.80 34.77
N HIS A 79 33.45 10.47 34.82
CA HIS A 79 34.41 9.64 35.56
C HIS A 79 35.82 9.73 34.98
N ILE A 80 35.97 9.68 33.66
CA ILE A 80 37.28 9.78 33.01
C ILE A 80 37.88 11.18 33.22
N ASP A 81 37.10 12.24 33.02
CA ASP A 81 37.56 13.61 33.20
C ASP A 81 37.84 13.95 34.67
N GLY A 82 36.98 13.52 35.59
CA GLY A 82 37.20 13.65 37.04
C GLY A 82 38.46 12.95 37.50
N ASN A 83 38.68 11.70 37.06
CA ASN A 83 39.90 10.97 37.37
C ASN A 83 41.13 11.65 36.75
N ARG A 84 41.03 12.15 35.51
CA ARG A 84 42.11 12.91 34.87
C ARG A 84 42.47 14.21 35.62
N ILE A 85 41.48 14.90 36.20
CA ILE A 85 41.69 16.11 37.00
C ILE A 85 42.33 15.77 38.35
N GLU A 86 41.82 14.75 39.07
CA GLU A 86 42.43 14.29 40.32
C GLU A 86 43.88 13.83 40.11
N GLN A 87 44.15 13.07 39.05
CA GLN A 87 45.49 12.56 38.77
C GLN A 87 46.47 13.67 38.38
N ARG A 88 46.02 14.72 37.68
CA ARG A 88 46.84 15.94 37.47
C ARG A 88 47.23 16.62 38.78
N SER A 89 46.44 16.47 39.84
CA SER A 89 46.75 17.03 41.16
C SER A 89 47.67 16.14 41.99
N LYS A 90 47.60 14.80 41.84
CA LYS A 90 48.34 13.81 42.64
C LYS A 90 49.67 13.37 42.03
N THR A 91 49.80 13.36 40.70
CA THR A 91 50.98 12.84 39.99
C THR A 91 51.73 13.91 39.21
N ARG A 92 53.07 13.88 39.24
CA ARG A 92 53.90 14.74 38.38
C ARG A 92 53.77 14.23 36.94
N GLY A 93 53.34 15.10 36.03
CA GLY A 93 53.17 14.73 34.63
C GLY A 93 54.47 14.18 34.02
N VAL A 94 54.37 13.14 33.19
CA VAL A 94 55.50 12.47 32.51
C VAL A 94 56.44 13.48 31.81
N ALA A 95 55.89 14.58 31.26
CA ALA A 95 56.67 15.66 30.66
C ALA A 95 57.52 16.45 31.67
N SER A 96 57.00 16.69 32.88
CA SER A 96 57.73 17.32 33.98
C SER A 96 58.88 16.42 34.46
N VAL A 97 58.64 15.11 34.58
CA VAL A 97 59.68 14.13 34.97
C VAL A 97 60.78 14.03 33.90
N LYS A 98 60.41 14.04 32.60
CA LYS A 98 61.37 14.06 31.49
C LYS A 98 62.23 15.34 31.48
N LYS A 99 61.62 16.50 31.74
CA LYS A 99 62.35 17.78 31.83
C LYS A 99 63.36 17.75 32.98
N GLU A 100 62.98 17.23 34.14
CA GLU A 100 63.87 17.13 35.29
C GLU A 100 64.99 16.10 35.09
N MET A 101 64.73 14.99 34.39
CA MET A 101 65.78 14.06 33.96
C MET A 101 66.82 14.75 33.07
N TYR A 102 66.37 15.57 32.10
CA TYR A 102 67.26 16.33 31.22
C TYR A 102 68.09 17.37 32.00
N GLU A 103 67.47 18.08 32.95
CA GLU A 103 68.18 19.03 33.82
C GLU A 103 69.19 18.33 34.75
N LEU A 104 68.88 17.13 35.23
CA LEU A 104 69.80 16.32 36.04
C LEU A 104 71.00 15.84 35.21
N GLU A 105 70.76 15.42 33.97
CA GLU A 105 71.79 15.00 33.02
C GLU A 105 72.73 16.16 32.66
N LEU A 106 72.18 17.37 32.44
CA LEU A 106 72.96 18.58 32.21
C LEU A 106 73.82 18.97 33.42
N LYS A 107 73.29 18.86 34.65
CA LYS A 107 74.06 19.12 35.89
C LYS A 107 75.21 18.14 36.10
N HIS A 108 75.04 16.89 35.65
CA HIS A 108 76.10 15.89 35.69
C HIS A 108 77.18 16.16 34.64
N GLN A 109 76.80 16.48 33.40
CA GLN A 109 77.73 16.85 32.33
C GLN A 109 78.53 18.11 32.65
N THR A 110 77.95 19.06 33.37
CA THR A 110 78.62 20.28 33.84
C THR A 110 79.43 20.10 35.14
N GLY A 111 79.50 18.87 35.67
CA GLY A 111 80.32 18.53 36.84
C GLY A 111 79.81 19.05 38.19
N GLN A 112 78.57 19.55 38.26
CA GLN A 112 77.99 20.16 39.46
C GLN A 112 77.51 19.12 40.49
N ILE A 113 77.42 17.84 40.09
CA ILE A 113 76.97 16.72 40.92
C ILE A 113 77.87 15.51 40.72
N THR A 114 78.16 14.83 41.83
CA THR A 114 78.93 13.58 41.86
C THR A 114 78.13 12.39 41.33
N ASP A 115 78.79 11.45 40.65
CA ASP A 115 78.21 10.25 40.01
C ASP A 115 77.27 9.46 40.93
N LYS A 116 77.60 9.36 42.22
CA LYS A 116 76.77 8.65 43.20
C LYS A 116 75.39 9.31 43.38
N LYS A 117 75.36 10.64 43.52
CA LYS A 117 74.11 11.42 43.65
C LYS A 117 73.32 11.46 42.36
N PHE A 118 74.01 11.46 41.21
CA PHE A 118 73.37 11.36 39.89
C PHE A 118 72.64 10.03 39.73
N ASN A 119 73.30 8.91 40.03
CA ASN A 119 72.70 7.58 39.91
C ASN A 119 71.50 7.37 40.84
N GLU A 120 71.61 7.79 42.10
CA GLU A 120 70.50 7.71 43.07
C GLU A 120 69.26 8.50 42.58
N ARG A 121 69.47 9.75 42.15
CA ARG A 121 68.38 10.63 41.67
C ARG A 121 67.83 10.19 40.31
N ALA A 122 68.67 9.68 39.42
CA ALA A 122 68.25 9.15 38.13
C ALA A 122 67.43 7.86 38.30
N GLN A 123 67.76 7.01 39.27
CA GLN A 123 66.99 5.81 39.59
C GLN A 123 65.60 6.18 40.15
N GLU A 124 65.53 7.18 41.03
CA GLU A 124 64.27 7.73 41.55
C GLU A 124 63.40 8.31 40.44
N LEU A 125 63.96 9.13 39.54
CA LEU A 125 63.24 9.71 38.40
C LEU A 125 62.77 8.66 37.39
N ARG A 126 63.56 7.60 37.15
CA ARG A 126 63.13 6.46 36.32
C ARG A 126 61.97 5.71 36.95
N ARG A 127 61.96 5.55 38.28
CA ARG A 127 60.86 4.94 39.02
C ARG A 127 59.59 5.79 38.90
N LEU A 128 59.70 7.09 39.15
CA LEU A 128 58.59 8.05 39.01
C LEU A 128 58.06 8.14 37.58
N LYS A 129 58.94 8.04 36.57
CA LYS A 129 58.53 7.99 35.17
C LYS A 129 57.72 6.72 34.87
N LYS A 130 58.20 5.56 35.34
CA LYS A 130 57.52 4.27 35.16
C LYS A 130 56.16 4.28 35.85
N GLU A 131 56.08 4.74 37.09
CA GLU A 131 54.82 4.94 37.83
C GLU A 131 53.87 5.87 37.05
N ALA A 132 54.35 7.01 36.56
CA ALA A 132 53.52 7.96 35.79
C ALA A 132 53.07 7.43 34.41
N GLU A 133 53.83 6.54 33.78
CA GLU A 133 53.45 5.87 32.52
C GLU A 133 52.46 4.71 32.75
N GLU A 134 52.64 3.93 33.82
CA GLU A 134 51.73 2.84 34.20
C GLU A 134 50.35 3.37 34.61
N HIS A 135 50.29 4.44 35.41
CA HIS A 135 49.02 5.07 35.82
C HIS A 135 48.26 5.74 34.67
N LYS A 136 48.97 6.25 33.65
CA LYS A 136 48.32 6.83 32.48
C LYS A 136 47.59 5.78 31.63
N ASN A 137 48.10 4.54 31.61
CA ASN A 137 47.54 3.46 30.82
C ASN A 137 46.38 2.74 31.53
N SER A 138 46.38 2.67 32.87
CA SER A 138 45.27 2.06 33.62
C SER A 138 43.99 2.91 33.58
N ASP A 139 44.14 4.23 33.53
CA ASP A 139 43.03 5.17 33.77
C ASP A 139 42.36 5.69 32.49
N SER A 140 42.94 5.40 31.32
CA SER A 140 42.37 5.80 30.03
C SER A 140 41.01 5.12 29.78
N ASP A 141 40.78 3.99 30.42
CA ASP A 141 39.63 3.16 30.12
C ASP A 141 38.40 3.52 31.00
N GLY A 142 38.59 3.96 32.25
CA GLY A 142 37.49 4.19 33.19
C GLY A 142 36.93 2.87 33.77
N PRO A 143 35.97 2.93 34.69
CA PRO A 143 35.51 1.75 35.44
C PRO A 143 34.89 0.68 34.54
N SER A 144 35.29 -0.58 34.72
CA SER A 144 34.77 -1.73 33.95
C SER A 144 33.24 -1.83 34.03
N GLU A 145 32.66 -1.56 35.21
CA GLU A 145 31.22 -1.64 35.44
C GLU A 145 30.41 -0.64 34.58
N ILE A 146 30.90 0.59 34.43
CA ILE A 146 30.22 1.62 33.62
C ILE A 146 30.29 1.26 32.14
N ARG A 147 31.38 0.64 31.70
CA ARG A 147 31.54 0.17 30.32
C ARG A 147 30.64 -1.00 29.99
N ASP A 148 30.49 -1.93 30.91
CA ASP A 148 29.60 -3.06 30.71
C ASP A 148 28.14 -2.59 30.72
N ARG A 149 27.79 -1.61 31.57
CA ARG A 149 26.50 -0.89 31.50
C ARG A 149 26.31 -0.18 30.15
N LEU A 150 27.34 0.47 29.62
CA LEU A 150 27.29 1.16 28.33
C LEU A 150 27.05 0.17 27.18
N LYS A 151 27.76 -0.96 27.16
CA LYS A 151 27.57 -2.02 26.14
C LYS A 151 26.15 -2.58 26.17
N ILE A 152 25.59 -2.81 27.35
CA ILE A 152 24.20 -3.28 27.49
C ILE A 152 23.24 -2.22 26.95
N ALA A 153 23.43 -0.95 27.31
CA ALA A 153 22.58 0.14 26.82
C ALA A 153 22.70 0.37 25.30
N GLU A 154 23.89 0.20 24.72
CA GLU A 154 24.11 0.24 23.27
C GLU A 154 23.37 -0.93 22.58
N ALA A 155 23.48 -2.15 23.10
CA ALA A 155 22.74 -3.30 22.58
C ALA A 155 21.22 -3.13 22.65
N GLU A 156 20.71 -2.57 23.76
CA GLU A 156 19.28 -2.27 23.90
C GLU A 156 18.81 -1.17 22.93
N GLN A 157 19.63 -0.15 22.69
CA GLN A 157 19.32 0.91 21.73
C GLN A 157 19.36 0.38 20.29
N ASP A 158 20.32 -0.46 19.95
CA ASP A 158 20.43 -1.09 18.63
C ASP A 158 19.24 -2.02 18.37
N SER A 159 18.81 -2.80 19.37
CA SER A 159 17.59 -3.60 19.29
C SER A 159 16.37 -2.70 19.02
N ALA A 160 16.19 -1.62 19.79
CA ALA A 160 15.08 -0.70 19.60
C ALA A 160 15.13 0.01 18.23
N HIS A 161 16.33 0.31 17.71
CA HIS A 161 16.49 0.86 16.37
C HIS A 161 16.08 -0.14 15.29
N SER A 162 16.56 -1.39 15.39
CA SER A 162 16.20 -2.47 14.47
C SER A 162 14.70 -2.74 14.46
N ASP A 163 14.04 -2.66 15.63
CA ASP A 163 12.59 -2.86 15.73
C ASP A 163 11.81 -1.75 15.03
N VAL A 164 12.25 -0.49 15.17
CA VAL A 164 11.66 0.66 14.45
C VAL A 164 11.85 0.49 12.94
N ASP A 165 13.03 0.07 12.49
CA ASP A 165 13.32 -0.10 11.07
C ASP A 165 12.52 -1.26 10.48
N ALA A 166 12.43 -2.40 11.17
CA ALA A 166 11.63 -3.54 10.75
C ALA A 166 10.15 -3.15 10.59
N ALA A 167 9.61 -2.43 11.57
CA ALA A 167 8.25 -1.90 11.52
C ALA A 167 8.05 -0.90 10.36
N ALA A 168 9.01 -0.01 10.16
CA ALA A 168 8.97 0.98 9.07
C ALA A 168 8.99 0.31 7.69
N VAL A 169 9.80 -0.75 7.51
CA VAL A 169 9.86 -1.52 6.26
C VAL A 169 8.51 -2.19 5.96
N ILE A 170 7.86 -2.77 6.96
CA ILE A 170 6.53 -3.39 6.79
C ILE A 170 5.46 -2.34 6.44
N ALA A 171 5.48 -1.19 7.11
CA ALA A 171 4.57 -0.10 6.80
C ALA A 171 4.77 0.43 5.36
N GLN A 172 6.03 0.54 4.92
CA GLN A 172 6.35 0.99 3.58
C GLN A 172 5.98 -0.06 2.52
N SER A 173 6.21 -1.34 2.76
CA SER A 173 5.83 -2.39 1.82
C SER A 173 4.32 -2.48 1.63
N ALA A 174 3.53 -2.32 2.72
CA ALA A 174 2.08 -2.20 2.63
C ALA A 174 1.65 -0.96 1.81
N HIS A 175 2.32 0.18 2.01
CA HIS A 175 2.07 1.39 1.22
C HIS A 175 2.37 1.20 -0.27
N ASP A 176 3.47 0.53 -0.61
CA ASP A 176 3.87 0.30 -2.00
C ASP A 176 2.91 -0.69 -2.67
N LEU A 177 2.50 -1.75 -1.98
CA LEU A 177 1.47 -2.67 -2.44
C LEU A 177 0.13 -1.95 -2.69
N MET A 178 -0.27 -1.04 -1.80
CA MET A 178 -1.46 -0.20 -2.02
C MET A 178 -1.36 0.64 -3.29
N HIS A 179 -0.16 1.14 -3.63
CA HIS A 179 0.07 1.92 -4.84
C HIS A 179 -0.09 1.06 -6.09
N GLU A 180 0.45 -0.17 -6.08
CA GLU A 180 0.27 -1.15 -7.16
C GLU A 180 -1.22 -1.49 -7.35
N ILE A 181 -1.93 -1.79 -6.25
CA ILE A 181 -3.37 -2.06 -6.29
C ILE A 181 -4.14 -0.88 -6.87
N ARG A 182 -3.82 0.36 -6.47
CA ARG A 182 -4.48 1.56 -7.01
C ARG A 182 -4.29 1.70 -8.51
N THR A 183 -3.08 1.43 -9.00
CA THR A 183 -2.75 1.49 -10.43
C THR A 183 -3.56 0.43 -11.19
N GLU A 184 -3.60 -0.78 -10.67
CA GLU A 184 -4.35 -1.88 -11.27
C GLU A 184 -5.87 -1.63 -11.25
N VAL A 185 -6.40 -1.11 -10.15
CA VAL A 185 -7.82 -0.72 -10.07
C VAL A 185 -8.15 0.40 -11.06
N SER A 186 -7.25 1.37 -11.27
CA SER A 186 -7.44 2.40 -12.31
C SER A 186 -7.53 1.76 -13.69
N ARG A 187 -6.60 0.85 -14.02
CA ARG A 187 -6.59 0.10 -15.27
C ARG A 187 -7.89 -0.69 -15.49
N LEU A 188 -8.36 -1.40 -14.46
CA LEU A 188 -9.61 -2.16 -14.52
C LEU A 188 -10.85 -1.28 -14.61
N LYS A 189 -10.84 -0.08 -14.02
CA LYS A 189 -11.95 0.90 -14.19
C LYS A 189 -12.05 1.39 -15.62
N ASP A 190 -10.92 1.58 -16.30
CA ASP A 190 -10.89 1.94 -17.72
C ASP A 190 -11.44 0.78 -18.56
N GLU A 191 -10.99 -0.46 -18.32
CA GLU A 191 -11.51 -1.65 -18.99
C GLU A 191 -13.01 -1.87 -18.75
N HIS A 192 -13.48 -1.64 -17.52
CA HIS A 192 -14.90 -1.70 -17.18
C HIS A 192 -15.69 -0.66 -17.99
N SER A 193 -15.17 0.57 -18.10
CA SER A 193 -15.80 1.64 -18.88
C SER A 193 -15.84 1.32 -20.36
N ASP A 194 -14.79 0.71 -20.91
CA ASP A 194 -14.76 0.24 -22.29
C ASP A 194 -15.72 -0.93 -22.55
N ALA A 195 -15.78 -1.90 -21.64
CA ALA A 195 -16.77 -2.97 -21.68
C ALA A 195 -18.20 -2.40 -21.64
N HIS A 196 -18.44 -1.40 -20.78
CA HIS A 196 -19.73 -0.71 -20.71
C HIS A 196 -20.09 -0.02 -22.03
N ARG A 197 -19.16 0.73 -22.64
CA ARG A 197 -19.35 1.35 -23.96
C ARG A 197 -19.69 0.33 -25.03
N LYS A 198 -19.06 -0.85 -25.01
CA LYS A 198 -19.37 -1.96 -25.94
C LYS A 198 -20.79 -2.48 -25.72
N VAL A 199 -21.21 -2.69 -24.47
CA VAL A 199 -22.60 -3.08 -24.14
C VAL A 199 -23.59 -2.09 -24.73
N GLU A 200 -23.39 -0.78 -24.52
CA GLU A 200 -24.29 0.25 -25.06
C GLU A 200 -24.32 0.26 -26.60
N LYS A 201 -23.14 0.11 -27.23
CA LYS A 201 -23.03 0.05 -28.69
C LYS A 201 -23.83 -1.14 -29.25
N PHE A 202 -23.64 -2.33 -28.69
CA PHE A 202 -24.32 -3.54 -29.15
C PHE A 202 -25.83 -3.50 -28.87
N ARG A 203 -26.26 -2.97 -27.71
CA ARG A 203 -27.68 -2.70 -27.43
C ARG A 203 -28.30 -1.79 -28.48
N ARG A 204 -27.65 -0.67 -28.78
CA ARG A 204 -28.14 0.28 -29.80
C ARG A 204 -28.26 -0.37 -31.18
N VAL A 205 -27.34 -1.26 -31.55
CA VAL A 205 -27.41 -1.99 -32.83
C VAL A 205 -28.53 -3.05 -32.79
N ALA A 206 -28.64 -3.82 -31.70
CA ALA A 206 -29.71 -4.78 -31.50
C ALA A 206 -31.10 -4.11 -31.61
N ASP A 207 -31.29 -2.95 -30.98
CA ASP A 207 -32.53 -2.18 -31.04
C ASP A 207 -32.87 -1.72 -32.46
N LYS A 208 -31.86 -1.32 -33.26
CA LYS A 208 -32.07 -0.97 -34.67
C LYS A 208 -32.56 -2.17 -35.48
N HIS A 209 -31.98 -3.36 -35.27
CA HIS A 209 -32.42 -4.58 -35.94
C HIS A 209 -33.79 -5.05 -35.42
N HIS A 210 -34.06 -4.86 -34.13
CA HIS A 210 -35.34 -5.18 -33.53
C HIS A 210 -36.47 -4.33 -34.12
N LYS A 211 -36.28 -3.00 -34.25
CA LYS A 211 -37.24 -2.11 -34.91
C LYS A 211 -37.50 -2.52 -36.37
N LYS A 212 -36.45 -2.85 -37.13
CA LYS A 212 -36.59 -3.35 -38.51
C LYS A 212 -37.36 -4.68 -38.57
N PHE A 213 -37.09 -5.58 -37.62
CA PHE A 213 -37.80 -6.84 -37.49
C PHE A 213 -39.30 -6.61 -37.19
N LEU A 214 -39.63 -5.73 -36.26
CA LEU A 214 -41.03 -5.39 -35.93
C LEU A 214 -41.79 -4.83 -37.13
N VAL A 215 -41.19 -3.86 -37.83
CA VAL A 215 -41.80 -3.30 -39.05
C VAL A 215 -42.00 -4.38 -40.11
N GLY A 216 -40.99 -5.23 -40.35
CA GLY A 216 -41.09 -6.34 -41.31
C GLY A 216 -42.18 -7.36 -40.93
N MET A 217 -42.28 -7.68 -39.64
CA MET A 217 -43.31 -8.57 -39.09
C MET A 217 -44.72 -8.00 -39.28
N ARG A 218 -44.92 -6.71 -38.97
CA ARG A 218 -46.20 -6.02 -39.18
C ARG A 218 -46.58 -5.94 -40.67
N CYS A 219 -45.60 -5.69 -41.55
CA CYS A 219 -45.84 -5.74 -43.00
C CYS A 219 -46.27 -7.13 -43.48
N MET A 220 -45.69 -8.21 -42.95
CA MET A 220 -46.13 -9.58 -43.28
C MET A 220 -47.55 -9.83 -42.80
N GLN A 221 -47.86 -9.52 -41.53
CA GLN A 221 -49.21 -9.67 -40.98
C GLN A 221 -50.27 -8.88 -41.76
N SER A 222 -49.95 -7.66 -42.21
CA SER A 222 -50.84 -6.86 -43.06
C SER A 222 -51.05 -7.49 -44.43
N ILE A 223 -50.00 -8.03 -45.06
CA ILE A 223 -50.09 -8.73 -46.35
C ILE A 223 -50.94 -9.99 -46.21
N ASP A 224 -50.72 -10.78 -45.16
CA ASP A 224 -51.49 -11.99 -44.87
C ASP A 224 -52.96 -11.64 -44.57
N GLY A 225 -53.22 -10.56 -43.83
CA GLY A 225 -54.58 -10.08 -43.59
C GLY A 225 -55.31 -9.66 -44.88
N ILE A 226 -54.62 -8.94 -45.79
CA ILE A 226 -55.20 -8.56 -47.09
C ILE A 226 -55.45 -9.82 -47.96
N LEU A 227 -54.50 -10.76 -48.01
CA LEU A 227 -54.66 -12.01 -48.76
C LEU A 227 -55.84 -12.85 -48.24
N ASN A 228 -55.95 -13.00 -46.93
CA ASN A 228 -57.01 -13.80 -46.31
C ASN A 228 -58.39 -13.12 -46.43
N SER A 229 -58.47 -11.79 -46.27
CA SER A 229 -59.71 -11.03 -46.53
C SER A 229 -60.15 -11.08 -48.00
N SER A 230 -59.22 -11.18 -48.94
CA SER A 230 -59.51 -11.33 -50.38
C SER A 230 -60.01 -12.74 -50.73
N THR A 231 -59.71 -13.74 -49.90
CA THR A 231 -60.26 -15.11 -50.02
C THR A 231 -61.58 -15.29 -49.24
N ASP A 232 -61.84 -14.46 -48.23
CA ASP A 232 -63.03 -14.50 -47.37
C ASP A 232 -64.21 -13.63 -47.86
N ASP A 233 -64.19 -13.16 -49.11
CA ASP A 233 -65.39 -12.57 -49.78
C ASP A 233 -66.48 -13.63 -50.09
N VAL A 234 -66.50 -14.72 -49.30
CA VAL A 234 -67.57 -15.71 -49.20
C VAL A 234 -67.85 -16.02 -47.71
N GLY A 235 -67.97 -15.00 -46.85
CA GLY A 235 -68.84 -15.07 -45.67
C GLY A 235 -68.37 -14.45 -44.35
N SER A 236 -69.15 -13.48 -43.86
CA SER A 236 -69.49 -13.26 -42.43
C SER A 236 -68.49 -12.55 -41.49
N GLY A 237 -68.63 -11.22 -41.33
CA GLY A 237 -69.32 -10.65 -40.15
C GLY A 237 -68.67 -10.56 -38.74
N ASP A 238 -67.35 -10.71 -38.55
CA ASP A 238 -66.73 -10.72 -37.19
C ASP A 238 -65.46 -9.84 -37.01
N ASP A 239 -65.40 -8.67 -37.66
CA ASP A 239 -64.14 -7.91 -37.79
C ASP A 239 -63.77 -7.02 -36.59
N SER A 240 -64.70 -6.78 -35.64
CA SER A 240 -64.49 -5.84 -34.52
C SER A 240 -63.65 -6.42 -33.37
N SER A 241 -63.74 -7.72 -33.11
CA SER A 241 -63.02 -8.40 -32.02
C SER A 241 -61.52 -8.56 -32.32
N SER A 242 -61.15 -8.63 -33.61
CA SER A 242 -59.75 -8.83 -34.03
C SER A 242 -58.87 -7.58 -33.88
N VAL A 243 -59.45 -6.39 -33.90
CA VAL A 243 -58.71 -5.12 -33.80
C VAL A 243 -58.27 -4.87 -32.35
N GLU A 244 -59.13 -5.12 -31.37
CA GLU A 244 -58.80 -4.96 -29.95
C GLU A 244 -57.83 -6.02 -29.44
N ALA A 245 -57.91 -7.26 -29.96
CA ALA A 245 -56.93 -8.30 -29.68
C ALA A 245 -55.53 -7.98 -30.24
N ARG A 246 -55.45 -7.24 -31.35
CA ARG A 246 -54.19 -6.76 -31.93
C ARG A 246 -53.56 -5.65 -31.08
N ASP A 247 -54.36 -4.75 -30.51
CA ASP A 247 -53.86 -3.66 -29.65
C ASP A 247 -53.30 -4.19 -28.33
N LEU A 248 -53.91 -5.23 -27.74
CA LEU A 248 -53.38 -5.91 -26.55
C LEU A 248 -52.08 -6.66 -26.84
N MET A 249 -51.97 -7.26 -28.02
CA MET A 249 -50.74 -7.93 -28.44
C MET A 249 -49.62 -6.92 -28.72
N ASP A 250 -49.93 -5.75 -29.27
CA ASP A 250 -48.99 -4.64 -29.42
C ASP A 250 -48.49 -4.11 -28.06
N LEU A 251 -49.39 -3.95 -27.08
CA LEU A 251 -49.05 -3.52 -25.72
C LEU A 251 -48.15 -4.54 -25.00
N LEU A 252 -48.49 -5.83 -25.09
CA LEU A 252 -47.69 -6.92 -24.52
C LEU A 252 -46.30 -7.05 -25.18
N MET A 253 -46.21 -6.81 -26.49
CA MET A 253 -44.97 -6.89 -27.25
C MET A 253 -44.09 -5.64 -27.08
N SER A 254 -44.65 -4.53 -26.61
CA SER A 254 -43.92 -3.31 -26.25
C SER A 254 -43.24 -3.39 -24.87
N GLY A 255 -43.65 -4.36 -24.04
CA GLY A 255 -43.09 -4.59 -22.70
C GLY A 255 -43.68 -3.71 -21.60
N GLU A 256 -44.77 -2.99 -21.87
CA GLU A 256 -45.60 -2.33 -20.85
C GLU A 256 -46.41 -3.37 -20.06
N THR A 257 -46.56 -3.16 -18.74
CA THR A 257 -47.30 -4.06 -17.87
C THR A 257 -48.81 -3.88 -18.08
N LEU A 258 -49.50 -4.91 -18.58
CA LEU A 258 -50.96 -4.91 -18.72
C LEU A 258 -51.64 -4.69 -17.36
N GLY A 259 -52.57 -3.74 -17.30
CA GLY A 259 -53.42 -3.52 -16.15
C GLY A 259 -54.58 -4.52 -16.08
N LEU A 260 -55.21 -4.65 -14.90
CA LEU A 260 -56.43 -5.44 -14.71
C LEU A 260 -57.60 -4.93 -15.56
N GLU A 261 -57.62 -3.64 -15.84
CA GLU A 261 -58.66 -2.97 -16.63
C GLU A 261 -58.59 -3.37 -18.11
N ASP A 262 -57.38 -3.48 -18.67
CA ASP A 262 -57.13 -3.91 -20.05
C ASP A 262 -57.50 -5.40 -20.27
N LEU A 263 -57.22 -6.24 -19.26
CA LEU A 263 -57.63 -7.66 -19.24
C LEU A 263 -59.15 -7.83 -19.14
N MET A 264 -59.82 -6.98 -18.34
CA MET A 264 -61.28 -7.01 -18.22
C MET A 264 -61.99 -6.50 -19.48
N ALA A 265 -61.37 -5.58 -20.23
CA ALA A 265 -61.89 -5.13 -21.52
C ALA A 265 -61.96 -6.29 -22.53
N PHE A 266 -60.92 -7.14 -22.57
CA PHE A 266 -60.90 -8.34 -23.43
C PHE A 266 -61.99 -9.37 -23.07
N GLN A 267 -62.26 -9.57 -21.78
CA GLN A 267 -63.24 -10.55 -21.31
C GLN A 267 -64.70 -10.13 -21.60
N ARG A 268 -64.97 -8.84 -21.84
CA ARG A 268 -66.33 -8.34 -22.11
C ARG A 268 -66.73 -8.44 -23.59
N ASN A 269 -65.75 -8.55 -24.48
CA ASN A 269 -65.96 -8.55 -25.93
C ASN A 269 -65.79 -9.95 -26.57
N ASN A 270 -65.73 -11.01 -25.74
CA ASN A 270 -65.80 -12.43 -26.12
C ASN A 270 -66.95 -13.13 -25.38
#